data_AF-A0A9D5A3Q0-F1
#
_entry.id   AF-A0A9D5A3Q0-F1
#
_cell.length_a   1.000
_cell.length_b   1.000
_cell.length_c   1.000
_cell.angle_alpha   90.00
_cell.angle_beta   90.00
_cell.angle_gamma   90.00
#
_symmetry.space_group_name_H-M   'P 1'
#
loop_
_entity.id
_entity.type
_entity.pdbx_description
1 polymer ?
#
loop_
_entity_poly.entity_id
_entity_poly.type
_entity_poly.pdbx_seq_one_letter_code
_entity_poly.pdbx_strand_id
1 'polypeptide(L)'
;PLHVGEEVVHLVRWVNSVVREEWTSEVFDLELLRYPNIEEEMVEMLQIGMACVGRIQDQRPKMDEVLRMVEEIHRGNSGNRLSTESRSDGSTPITPHVIETPISLPH
;
A
#
# COMPACT_ATOMS: atom_id res chain seq x y z
N PRO A 1 14.83 -27.98 26.23
CA PRO A 1 13.35 -27.87 26.18
C PRO A 1 12.93 -27.03 24.96
N LEU A 2 12.59 -27.72 23.87
CA LEU A 2 12.29 -27.16 22.55
C LEU A 2 10.76 -27.08 22.34
N HIS A 3 10.07 -26.17 23.02
CA HIS A 3 8.62 -25.96 22.80
C HIS A 3 8.30 -24.78 21.86
N VAL A 4 9.32 -24.04 21.40
CA VAL A 4 9.12 -22.87 20.50
C VAL A 4 8.49 -23.26 19.16
N GLY A 5 8.67 -24.52 18.71
CA GLY A 5 8.10 -24.98 17.44
C GLY A 5 6.59 -25.18 17.45
N GLU A 6 5.99 -25.52 18.60
CA GLU A 6 4.56 -25.83 18.67
C GLU A 6 3.73 -24.54 18.66
N GLU A 7 4.12 -23.54 19.44
CA GLU A 7 3.42 -22.26 19.56
C GLU A 7 3.40 -21.46 18.24
N VAL A 8 4.53 -21.44 17.51
CA VAL A 8 4.62 -20.80 16.18
C VAL A 8 3.72 -21.50 15.16
N VAL A 9 3.66 -22.84 15.20
CA VAL A 9 2.76 -23.62 14.34
C VAL A 9 1.29 -23.37 14.69
N HIS A 10 0.97 -23.15 15.96
CA HIS A 10 -0.38 -22.78 16.39
C HIS A 10 -0.80 -21.42 15.87
N LEU A 11 0.06 -20.40 15.93
CA LEU A 11 -0.25 -19.06 15.43
C LEU A 11 -0.52 -19.06 13.93
N VAL A 12 0.40 -19.60 13.12
CA VAL A 12 0.23 -19.65 11.64
C VAL A 12 -1.02 -20.46 11.25
N ARG A 13 -1.35 -21.50 12.02
CA ARG A 13 -2.56 -22.29 11.80
C ARG A 13 -3.84 -21.53 12.16
N TRP A 14 -3.84 -20.80 13.28
CA TRP A 14 -4.97 -19.97 13.69
C TRP A 14 -5.23 -18.87 12.67
N VAL A 15 -4.19 -18.12 12.28
CA VAL A 15 -4.30 -17.08 11.24
C VAL A 15 -4.89 -17.66 9.95
N ASN A 16 -4.38 -18.80 9.47
CA ASN A 16 -4.94 -19.50 8.28
C ASN A 16 -6.42 -19.91 8.40
N SER A 17 -6.92 -20.11 9.63
CA SER A 17 -8.29 -20.52 9.91
C SER A 17 -9.24 -19.34 9.93
N VAL A 18 -8.81 -18.20 10.50
CA VAL A 18 -9.60 -16.96 10.61
C VAL A 18 -9.65 -16.21 9.29
N VAL A 19 -8.61 -16.35 8.46
CA VAL A 19 -8.47 -15.80 7.09
C VAL A 19 -9.56 -16.27 6.10
N ARG A 20 -10.45 -17.18 6.47
CA ARG A 20 -11.45 -17.73 5.55
C ARG A 20 -12.89 -17.25 5.73
N GLU A 21 -13.25 -16.60 6.84
CA GLU A 21 -14.68 -16.34 7.15
C GLU A 21 -15.07 -14.87 7.35
N GLU A 22 -14.20 -13.96 7.83
CA GLU A 22 -14.46 -12.50 7.83
C GLU A 22 -13.20 -11.75 8.28
N TRP A 23 -12.49 -11.08 7.37
CA TRP A 23 -11.32 -10.27 7.73
C TRP A 23 -11.78 -8.93 8.31
N THR A 24 -11.33 -8.57 9.53
CA THR A 24 -10.25 -7.59 9.80
C THR A 24 -10.13 -7.22 11.29
N SER A 25 -11.15 -7.42 12.11
CA SER A 25 -11.10 -6.98 13.52
C SER A 25 -10.43 -7.97 14.48
N GLU A 26 -10.47 -9.27 14.18
CA GLU A 26 -9.95 -10.30 15.11
C GLU A 26 -8.45 -10.58 14.94
N VAL A 27 -7.90 -10.36 13.74
CA VAL A 27 -6.48 -10.65 13.44
C VAL A 27 -5.59 -9.43 13.65
N PHE A 28 -6.12 -8.22 13.47
CA PHE A 28 -5.36 -6.99 13.66
C PHE A 28 -5.45 -6.49 15.10
N ASP A 29 -4.33 -5.95 15.57
CA ASP A 29 -4.28 -5.31 16.87
C ASP A 29 -5.28 -4.16 16.93
N LEU A 30 -6.12 -4.14 17.97
CA LEU A 30 -7.14 -3.11 18.18
C LEU A 30 -6.54 -1.70 18.26
N GLU A 31 -5.27 -1.57 18.65
CA GLU A 31 -4.58 -0.28 18.67
C GLU A 31 -4.28 0.23 17.26
N LEU A 32 -4.02 -0.67 16.30
CA LEU A 32 -3.81 -0.33 14.90
C LEU A 32 -5.13 0.07 14.21
N LEU A 33 -6.25 -0.55 14.59
CA LEU A 33 -7.58 -0.19 14.08
C LEU A 33 -8.01 1.26 14.43
N ARG A 34 -7.28 1.95 15.30
CA ARG A 34 -7.51 3.38 15.59
C ARG A 34 -7.01 4.32 14.49
N TYR A 35 -6.14 3.84 13.60
CA TYR A 35 -5.64 4.61 12.47
C TYR A 35 -6.56 4.40 11.26
N PRO A 36 -7.17 5.47 10.71
CA PRO A 36 -8.09 5.33 9.59
C PRO A 36 -7.31 5.01 8.30
N ASN A 37 -7.93 4.21 7.42
CA ASN A 37 -7.43 3.90 6.08
C ASN A 37 -6.08 3.16 6.05
N ILE A 38 -5.73 2.37 7.07
CA ILE A 38 -4.54 1.50 7.04
C ILE A 38 -4.88 0.01 6.87
N GLU A 39 -6.16 -0.31 6.80
CA GLU A 39 -6.67 -1.68 6.78
C GLU A 39 -6.21 -2.45 5.54
N GLU A 40 -6.19 -1.79 4.39
CA GLU A 40 -5.71 -2.36 3.13
C GLU A 40 -4.22 -2.68 3.22
N GLU A 41 -3.39 -1.76 3.69
CA GLU A 41 -1.95 -1.96 3.88
C GLU A 41 -1.65 -3.07 4.90
N MET A 42 -2.45 -3.16 5.97
CA MET A 42 -2.32 -4.22 6.96
C MET A 42 -2.68 -5.60 6.38
N VAL A 43 -3.71 -5.68 5.54
CA VAL A 43 -4.08 -6.90 4.82
C VAL A 43 -2.97 -7.33 3.88
N GLU A 44 -2.40 -6.41 3.10
CA GLU A 44 -1.26 -6.70 2.22
C GLU A 44 -0.04 -7.18 3.02
N MET A 45 0.28 -6.53 4.15
CA MET A 45 1.37 -6.94 5.03
C MET A 45 1.16 -8.36 5.59
N LEU A 46 -0.06 -8.67 6.02
CA LEU A 46 -0.41 -10.00 6.50
C LEU A 46 -0.26 -11.05 5.40
N GLN A 47 -0.67 -10.76 4.16
CA GLN A 47 -0.49 -11.68 3.03
C GLN A 47 0.99 -11.96 2.76
N ILE A 48 1.86 -10.95 2.84
CA ILE A 48 3.33 -11.14 2.74
C ILE A 48 3.82 -12.06 3.86
N GLY A 49 3.39 -11.81 5.10
CA GLY A 49 3.72 -12.67 6.25
C GLY A 49 3.31 -14.12 6.04
N MET A 50 2.10 -14.35 5.51
CA MET A 50 1.57 -15.68 5.21
C MET A 50 2.36 -16.40 4.12
N ALA A 51 2.81 -15.69 3.08
CA ALA A 51 3.70 -16.24 2.06
C ALA A 51 5.05 -16.67 2.65
N CYS A 52 5.61 -15.87 3.57
CA CYS A 52 6.90 -16.17 4.22
C CYS A 52 6.86 -17.46 5.08
N VAL A 53 5.70 -17.81 5.64
CA VAL A 53 5.51 -19.01 6.48
C VAL A 53 4.91 -20.20 5.71
N GLY A 54 4.98 -20.18 4.38
CA GLY A 54 4.52 -21.28 3.53
C GLY A 54 5.08 -22.64 3.94
N ARG A 55 4.25 -23.68 3.88
CA ARG A 55 4.65 -25.05 4.27
C ARG A 55 5.77 -25.61 3.40
N ILE A 56 5.75 -25.29 2.11
CA ILE A 56 6.75 -25.71 1.14
C ILE A 56 7.83 -24.64 1.10
N GLN A 57 9.06 -25.01 1.48
CA GLN A 57 10.18 -24.08 1.58
C GLN A 57 10.45 -23.34 0.27
N ASP A 58 10.40 -24.05 -0.86
CA ASP A 58 10.68 -23.48 -2.19
C ASP A 58 9.62 -22.50 -2.69
N GLN A 59 8.46 -22.43 -2.03
CA GLN A 59 7.40 -21.46 -2.35
C GLN A 59 7.52 -20.18 -1.53
N ARG A 60 8.41 -20.13 -0.55
CA ARG A 60 8.63 -18.92 0.25
C ARG A 60 9.38 -17.90 -0.60
N PRO A 61 8.95 -16.63 -0.59
CA PRO A 61 9.65 -15.58 -1.30
C PRO A 61 11.08 -15.42 -0.75
N LYS A 62 12.01 -15.02 -1.62
CA LYS A 62 13.34 -14.62 -1.17
C LYS A 62 13.26 -13.28 -0.44
N MET A 63 14.21 -13.00 0.45
CA MET A 63 14.17 -11.77 1.26
C MET A 63 14.19 -10.48 0.41
N ASP A 64 14.87 -10.48 -0.73
CA ASP A 64 14.83 -9.37 -1.69
C ASP A 64 13.44 -9.16 -2.30
N GLU A 65 12.70 -10.23 -2.56
CA GLU A 65 11.30 -10.16 -3.00
C GLU A 65 10.40 -9.65 -1.87
N VAL A 66 10.62 -10.09 -0.63
CA VAL A 66 9.87 -9.60 0.55
C VAL A 66 10.04 -8.10 0.73
N LEU A 67 11.28 -7.59 0.63
CA LEU A 67 11.54 -6.15 0.70
C LEU A 67 10.80 -5.38 -0.37
N ARG A 68 10.86 -5.86 -1.63
CA ARG A 68 10.13 -5.23 -2.75
C ARG A 68 8.62 -5.23 -2.53
N MET A 69 8.05 -6.32 -2.00
CA MET A 69 6.62 -6.38 -1.71
C MET A 69 6.23 -5.40 -0.59
N VAL A 70 7.03 -5.28 0.47
CA VAL A 70 6.80 -4.33 1.58
C VAL A 70 6.90 -2.87 1.11
N GLU A 71 7.84 -2.56 0.22
CA GLU A 71 7.97 -1.23 -0.38
C GLU A 71 6.76 -0.86 -1.26
N GLU A 72 6.15 -1.85 -1.94
CA GLU A 72 4.99 -1.63 -2.82
C GLU A 72 3.75 -1.17 -2.04
N ILE A 73 3.54 -1.70 -0.84
CA ILE A 73 2.41 -1.35 0.04
C ILE A 73 2.33 0.17 0.26
N HIS A 74 3.47 0.84 0.40
CA HIS A 74 3.53 2.30 0.62
C HIS A 74 3.23 3.11 -0.66
N ARG A 75 3.41 2.52 -1.84
CA ARG A 75 3.31 3.22 -3.13
C ARG A 75 1.87 3.27 -3.66
N GLY A 76 1.01 2.32 -3.31
CA GLY A 76 -0.40 2.29 -3.70
C GLY A 76 -1.17 3.57 -3.34
N ASN A 77 -0.87 4.17 -2.18
CA ASN A 77 -1.52 5.39 -1.72
C ASN A 77 -0.95 6.69 -2.33
N SER A 78 0.30 6.66 -2.82
CA SER A 78 0.96 7.84 -3.41
C SER A 78 0.63 8.05 -4.89
N GLY A 79 0.20 7.00 -5.59
CA GLY A 79 -0.09 7.02 -7.03
C GLY A 79 -1.43 7.67 -7.41
N ASN A 80 -2.41 7.71 -6.51
CA ASN A 80 -3.74 8.26 -6.84
C ASN A 80 -3.80 9.80 -6.85
N ARG A 81 -2.69 10.51 -6.55
CA ARG A 81 -2.62 11.98 -6.68
C ARG A 81 -1.78 12.48 -7.85
N LEU A 82 -1.13 11.61 -8.62
CA LEU A 82 -0.38 12.00 -9.82
C LEU A 82 -1.02 11.39 -11.07
N SER A 83 -2.27 11.73 -11.33
CA SER A 83 -2.96 11.38 -12.57
C SER A 83 -4.01 12.44 -12.93
N THR A 84 -3.54 13.63 -13.28
CA THR A 84 -4.18 14.69 -14.09
C THR A 84 -3.12 15.78 -14.14
N GLU A 85 -2.53 16.17 -15.27
CA GLU A 85 -3.13 17.01 -16.32
C GLU A 85 -2.45 16.65 -17.67
N SER A 86 -3.19 16.08 -18.63
CA SER A 86 -3.91 16.78 -19.73
C SER A 86 -3.13 16.71 -21.05
N ARG A 87 -3.31 15.61 -21.80
CA ARG A 87 -3.19 15.65 -23.26
C ARG A 87 -4.49 16.23 -23.82
N SER A 88 -4.46 17.51 -24.20
CA SER A 88 -5.51 18.11 -25.00
C SER A 88 -4.91 18.66 -26.29
N ASP A 89 -4.86 17.79 -27.30
CA ASP A 89 -4.81 18.20 -28.70
C ASP A 89 -6.22 18.70 -29.07
N GLY A 90 -6.34 19.98 -29.45
CA GLY A 90 -7.61 20.59 -29.82
C GLY A 90 -7.43 22.03 -30.31
N SER A 91 -7.31 22.18 -31.62
CA SER A 91 -7.12 23.42 -32.38
C SER A 91 -8.08 24.57 -32.06
N THR A 92 -7.55 25.80 -31.95
CA THR A 92 -8.04 27.03 -32.64
C THR A 92 -7.11 28.22 -32.31
N PRO A 93 -6.67 29.02 -33.30
CA PRO A 93 -5.92 30.24 -33.02
C PRO A 93 -6.89 31.41 -32.85
N ILE A 94 -6.97 31.96 -31.64
CA ILE A 94 -7.55 33.29 -31.40
C ILE A 94 -6.42 34.19 -30.93
N THR A 95 -6.11 35.16 -31.78
CA THR A 95 -5.14 36.26 -31.61
C THR A 95 -5.35 37.00 -30.28
N PRO A 96 -4.28 37.33 -29.52
CA PRO A 96 -4.43 38.14 -28.32
C PRO A 96 -4.61 39.62 -28.70
N HIS A 97 -5.76 40.17 -28.35
CA HIS A 97 -5.99 41.61 -28.31
C HIS A 97 -5.13 42.19 -27.18
N VAL A 98 -4.22 43.09 -27.54
CA VAL A 98 -3.41 43.90 -26.64
C VAL A 98 -4.35 44.85 -25.88
N ILE A 99 -4.31 44.79 -24.54
CA ILE A 99 -4.63 45.96 -23.71
C ILE A 99 -3.52 46.03 -22.67
N GLU A 100 -2.81 47.15 -22.75
CA GLU A 100 -1.61 47.49 -22.01
C GLU A 100 -1.93 47.72 -20.53
N THR A 101 -1.07 47.21 -19.65
CA THR A 101 -0.88 47.79 -18.32
C THR A 101 0.56 48.29 -18.23
N PRO A 102 0.79 49.61 -18.18
CA PRO A 102 2.11 50.13 -17.91
C PRO A 102 2.38 50.26 -16.40
N ILE A 103 3.50 49.65 -15.99
CA ILE A 103 4.53 50.18 -15.05
C ILE A 103 4.01 50.38 -13.58
N SER A 104 4.58 49.79 -12.53
CA SER A 104 5.95 50.04 -12.07
C SER A 104 6.33 49.10 -10.90
N LEU A 105 7.52 48.51 -10.96
CA LEU A 105 8.44 48.27 -9.83
C LEU A 105 9.60 49.28 -9.98
N PRO A 106 10.54 49.47 -9.03
CA PRO A 106 10.56 49.12 -7.59
C PRO A 106 11.11 50.28 -6.70
N HIS A 107 10.98 50.15 -5.37
CA HIS A 107 12.10 49.98 -4.43
C HIS A 107 11.55 49.61 -3.05
#